data_AF-A0A2W5Y5Y4-F1
#
_entry.id   AF-A0A2W5Y5Y4-F1
#
_cell.length_a   1.000
_cell.length_b   1.000
_cell.length_c   1.000
_cell.angle_alpha   90.00
_cell.angle_beta   90.00
_cell.angle_gamma   90.00
#
_symmetry.space_group_name_H-M   'P 1'
#
loop_
_entity.id
_entity.type
_entity.pdbx_description
1 polymer ?
#
loop_
_entity_poly.entity_id
_entity_poly.type
_entity_poly.pdbx_seq_one_letter_code
_entity_poly.pdbx_strand_id
1 'polypeptide(L)'
;MTTAGLRLEEADLSALEQVWQGDLKDTYRLYRREADHLAALAATLVERAVALQQLGGEPAPPPELLLGDLCLARASRLLAETRDQALQVGFARVVERTAASAAGGFKSPPVRQQLLELLANSR
;
A
#
# COMPACT_ATOMS: atom_id res chain seq x y z
N MET A 1 18.13 1.73 -16.95
CA MET A 1 16.79 2.33 -16.75
C MET A 1 16.69 3.59 -17.59
N THR A 2 15.76 3.62 -18.54
CA THR A 2 15.52 4.74 -19.46
C THR A 2 14.84 5.90 -18.72
N THR A 3 15.24 7.13 -19.02
CA THR A 3 14.78 8.40 -18.42
C THR A 3 13.24 8.58 -18.46
N ALA A 4 12.55 7.87 -19.34
CA ALA A 4 11.10 7.88 -19.46
C ALA A 4 10.38 7.18 -18.29
N GLY A 5 10.97 6.11 -17.73
CA GLY A 5 10.38 5.38 -16.59
C GLY A 5 10.28 6.26 -15.36
N LEU A 6 11.40 6.88 -14.96
CA LEU A 6 11.47 7.80 -13.81
C LEU A 6 10.46 8.96 -13.88
N ARG A 7 10.15 9.47 -15.08
CA ARG A 7 9.17 10.56 -15.24
C ARG A 7 7.74 10.11 -15.02
N LEU A 8 7.39 8.88 -15.41
CA LEU A 8 6.07 8.29 -15.13
C LEU A 8 5.92 8.06 -13.63
N GLU A 9 6.97 7.52 -12.97
CA GLU A 9 6.94 7.28 -11.52
C GLU A 9 6.71 8.58 -10.72
N GLU A 10 7.39 9.67 -11.09
CA GLU A 10 7.30 10.96 -10.40
C GLU A 10 5.98 11.69 -10.70
N ALA A 11 5.42 11.51 -11.90
CA ALA A 11 4.10 12.05 -12.25
C ALA A 11 2.97 11.33 -11.52
N ASP A 12 3.01 9.99 -11.46
CA ASP A 12 2.02 9.20 -10.71
C ASP A 12 2.09 9.54 -9.23
N LEU A 13 3.29 9.63 -8.65
CA LEU A 13 3.44 10.02 -7.26
C LEU A 13 2.96 11.45 -7.00
N SER A 14 3.30 12.42 -7.86
CA SER A 14 2.85 13.81 -7.70
C SER A 14 1.33 13.94 -7.79
N ALA A 15 0.68 13.16 -8.67
CA ALA A 15 -0.78 13.13 -8.76
C ALA A 15 -1.41 12.56 -7.47
N LEU A 16 -0.79 11.54 -6.87
CA LEU A 16 -1.24 10.96 -5.60
C LEU A 16 -1.02 11.92 -4.42
N GLU A 17 0.12 12.62 -4.37
CA GLU A 17 0.42 13.63 -3.34
C GLU A 17 -0.50 14.84 -3.40
N GLN A 18 -0.92 15.26 -4.60
CA GLN A 18 -1.90 16.35 -4.73
C GLN A 18 -3.28 15.99 -4.17
N VAL A 19 -3.62 14.70 -4.16
CA VAL A 19 -4.91 14.19 -3.66
C VAL A 19 -4.84 13.88 -2.15
N TRP A 20 -3.66 13.59 -1.61
CA TRP A 20 -3.52 13.09 -0.24
C TRP A 20 -2.46 13.85 0.56
N GLN A 21 -2.84 14.27 1.77
CA GLN A 21 -1.88 14.82 2.73
C GLN A 21 -1.08 13.69 3.39
N GLY A 22 0.25 13.73 3.34
CA GLY A 22 1.14 12.78 4.02
C GLY A 22 2.47 12.56 3.29
N ASP A 23 3.36 11.81 3.93
CA ASP A 23 4.71 11.50 3.42
C ASP A 23 4.70 10.24 2.53
N LEU A 24 3.94 10.31 1.43
CA LEU A 24 3.81 9.22 0.47
C LEU A 24 5.11 8.95 -0.27
N LYS A 25 5.90 10.01 -0.54
CA LYS A 25 7.16 9.91 -1.27
C LYS A 25 8.22 9.14 -0.52
N ASP A 26 8.39 9.37 0.77
CA ASP A 26 9.42 8.63 1.52
C ASP A 26 8.99 7.17 1.77
N THR A 27 7.69 6.94 1.98
CA THR A 27 7.13 5.58 2.05
C THR A 27 7.31 4.83 0.72
N TYR A 28 7.04 5.48 -0.42
CA TYR A 28 7.29 4.93 -1.75
C TYR A 28 8.76 4.61 -1.98
N ARG A 29 9.67 5.53 -1.65
CA ARG A 29 11.12 5.32 -1.80
C ARG A 29 11.62 4.15 -0.97
N LEU A 30 11.03 3.91 0.20
CA LEU A 30 11.34 2.75 1.03
C LEU A 30 10.97 1.46 0.30
N TYR A 31 9.73 1.34 -0.20
CA TYR A 31 9.29 0.13 -0.90
C TYR A 31 9.94 -0.08 -2.26
N ARG A 32 10.32 1.01 -2.95
CA ARG A 32 10.95 0.94 -4.28
C ARG A 32 12.33 0.29 -4.24
N ARG A 33 12.99 0.26 -3.08
CA ARG A 33 14.23 -0.51 -2.86
C ARG A 33 14.00 -2.01 -2.93
N GLU A 34 12.77 -2.45 -2.63
CA GLU A 34 12.42 -3.86 -2.47
C GLU A 34 11.69 -4.48 -3.65
N ALA A 35 10.97 -3.67 -4.43
CA ALA A 35 10.10 -4.13 -5.50
C ALA A 35 10.07 -3.19 -6.70
N ASP A 36 9.47 -3.62 -7.80
CA ASP A 36 9.19 -2.78 -8.97
C ASP A 36 8.28 -1.57 -8.62
N HIS A 37 8.15 -0.65 -9.58
CA HIS A 37 7.40 0.59 -9.39
C HIS A 37 5.93 0.37 -8.97
N LEU A 38 5.22 -0.54 -9.63
CA LEU A 38 3.79 -0.77 -9.41
C LEU A 38 3.57 -1.44 -8.04
N ALA A 39 4.39 -2.42 -7.72
CA ALA A 39 4.36 -3.09 -6.42
C ALA A 39 4.70 -2.13 -5.27
N ALA A 40 5.68 -1.24 -5.45
CA ALA A 40 6.07 -0.25 -4.46
C ALA A 40 4.99 0.82 -4.23
N LEU A 41 4.34 1.31 -5.30
CA LEU A 41 3.19 2.20 -5.18
C LEU A 41 2.01 1.49 -4.49
N ALA A 42 1.72 0.24 -4.85
CA ALA A 42 0.68 -0.54 -4.20
C ALA A 42 0.94 -0.71 -2.69
N ALA A 43 2.17 -1.02 -2.28
CA ALA A 43 2.56 -1.10 -0.86
C ALA A 43 2.36 0.21 -0.12
N THR A 44 2.75 1.32 -0.74
CA THR A 44 2.56 2.67 -0.19
C THR A 44 1.08 2.97 0.05
N LEU A 45 0.22 2.64 -0.91
CA LEU A 45 -1.22 2.84 -0.82
C LEU A 45 -1.87 1.94 0.24
N VAL A 46 -1.44 0.67 0.34
CA VAL A 46 -1.95 -0.25 1.36
C VAL A 46 -1.56 0.21 2.76
N GLU A 47 -0.31 0.62 2.97
CA GLU A 47 0.12 1.17 4.25
C GLU A 47 -0.69 2.43 4.61
N ARG A 48 -0.91 3.33 3.63
CA ARG A 48 -1.71 4.54 3.84
C ARG A 48 -3.16 4.21 4.18
N ALA A 49 -3.76 3.24 3.50
CA ALA A 49 -5.13 2.82 3.76
C ALA A 49 -5.31 2.31 5.20
N VAL A 50 -4.41 1.43 5.65
CA VAL A 50 -4.43 0.90 7.01
C VAL A 50 -4.28 2.01 8.05
N ALA A 51 -3.40 2.99 7.79
CA ALA A 51 -3.21 4.14 8.67
C ALA A 51 -4.46 5.03 8.74
N LEU A 52 -5.13 5.28 7.61
CA LEU A 52 -6.36 6.08 7.54
C LEU A 52 -7.55 5.39 8.22
N GLN A 53 -7.67 4.07 8.07
CA GLN A 53 -8.80 3.33 8.63
C GLN A 53 -8.70 3.11 10.14
N GLN A 54 -7.53 3.38 10.74
CA GLN A 54 -7.26 3.22 12.18
C GLN A 54 -7.67 1.82 12.69
N LEU A 55 -7.39 0.78 11.90
CA LEU A 55 -7.83 -0.59 12.17
C LEU A 55 -7.36 -1.05 13.56
N GLY A 56 -8.32 -1.44 14.40
CA GLY A 56 -8.07 -1.94 15.76
C GLY A 56 -8.06 -0.85 16.84
N GLY A 57 -8.32 0.42 16.46
CA GLY A 57 -8.55 1.54 17.36
C GLY A 57 -10.01 2.01 17.34
N GLU A 58 -10.22 3.28 17.73
CA GLU A 58 -11.50 3.93 17.47
C GLU A 58 -11.75 4.04 15.97
N PRO A 59 -13.01 3.85 15.52
CA PRO A 59 -13.33 3.96 14.11
C PRO A 59 -13.00 5.36 13.59
N ALA A 60 -12.20 5.40 12.53
CA ALA A 60 -11.86 6.64 11.83
C ALA A 60 -13.13 7.36 11.33
N PRO A 61 -13.11 8.69 11.18
CA PRO A 61 -14.23 9.44 10.64
C PRO A 61 -14.56 8.99 9.20
N PRO A 62 -15.84 9.05 8.76
CA PRO A 62 -16.24 8.51 7.46
C PRO A 62 -15.41 8.95 6.23
N PRO A 63 -14.95 10.22 6.13
CA PRO A 63 -14.09 10.63 5.02
C PRO A 63 -12.76 9.87 4.98
N GLU A 64 -12.14 9.57 6.12
CA GLU A 64 -10.88 8.82 6.19
C GLU A 64 -11.09 7.36 5.77
N LEU A 65 -12.21 6.75 6.16
CA LEU A 65 -12.59 5.40 5.71
C LEU A 65 -12.70 5.33 4.18
N LEU A 66 -13.41 6.29 3.57
CA LEU A 66 -13.56 6.36 2.10
C LEU A 66 -12.22 6.58 1.39
N LEU A 67 -11.33 7.39 1.96
CA LEU A 67 -9.98 7.56 1.42
C LEU A 67 -9.17 6.27 1.53
N GLY A 68 -9.29 5.53 2.64
CA GLY A 68 -8.69 4.21 2.80
C GLY A 68 -9.17 3.23 1.72
N ASP A 69 -10.48 3.17 1.48
CA ASP A 69 -11.06 2.31 0.43
C ASP A 69 -10.57 2.69 -0.97
N LEU A 70 -10.45 3.99 -1.26
CA LEU A 70 -9.88 4.47 -2.53
C LEU A 70 -8.42 4.03 -2.69
N CYS A 71 -7.61 4.12 -1.64
CA CYS A 71 -6.23 3.66 -1.65
C CYS A 71 -6.16 2.15 -1.94
N LEU A 72 -6.99 1.33 -1.29
CA LEU A 72 -7.05 -0.12 -1.53
C LEU A 72 -7.50 -0.45 -2.96
N ALA A 73 -8.52 0.23 -3.47
CA ALA A 73 -8.99 0.04 -4.84
C ALA A 73 -7.89 0.40 -5.87
N ARG A 74 -7.17 1.49 -5.64
CA ARG A 74 -6.06 1.90 -6.51
C ARG A 74 -4.88 0.92 -6.43
N ALA A 75 -4.53 0.46 -5.23
CA ALA A 75 -3.50 -0.57 -5.04
C ALA A 75 -3.88 -1.87 -5.77
N SER A 76 -5.13 -2.32 -5.64
CA SER A 76 -5.65 -3.50 -6.34
C SER A 76 -5.49 -3.39 -7.85
N ARG A 77 -5.80 -2.23 -8.44
CA ARG A 77 -5.57 -1.99 -9.87
C ARG A 77 -4.08 -2.06 -10.24
N LEU A 78 -3.19 -1.43 -9.48
CA LEU A 78 -1.74 -1.49 -9.76
C LEU A 78 -1.21 -2.93 -9.69
N LEU A 79 -1.66 -3.70 -8.71
CA LEU A 79 -1.31 -5.12 -8.57
C LEU A 79 -1.88 -5.97 -9.70
N ALA A 80 -3.03 -5.62 -10.27
CA ALA A 80 -3.55 -6.29 -11.47
C ALA A 80 -2.66 -6.00 -12.70
N GLU A 81 -2.11 -4.79 -12.80
CA GLU A 81 -1.21 -4.37 -13.89
C GLU A 81 0.15 -5.09 -13.84
N THR A 82 0.61 -5.58 -12.68
CA THR A 82 1.84 -6.41 -12.58
C THR A 82 1.69 -7.78 -13.24
N ARG A 83 0.45 -8.28 -13.38
CA ARG A 83 0.13 -9.64 -13.85
C ARG A 83 0.76 -10.77 -13.00
N ASP A 84 1.08 -10.47 -11.74
CA ASP A 84 1.62 -11.43 -10.79
C ASP A 84 0.54 -11.84 -9.76
N GLN A 85 -0.02 -13.04 -9.94
CA GLN A 85 -1.06 -13.56 -9.06
C GLN A 85 -0.52 -13.85 -7.64
N ALA A 86 0.72 -14.31 -7.51
CA ALA A 86 1.28 -14.62 -6.19
C ALA A 86 1.45 -13.34 -5.37
N LEU A 87 1.93 -12.28 -6.02
CA LEU A 87 2.02 -10.95 -5.43
C LEU A 87 0.65 -10.40 -5.04
N GLN A 88 -0.35 -10.48 -5.93
CA GLN A 88 -1.74 -10.05 -5.65
C GLN A 88 -2.31 -10.76 -4.40
N VAL A 89 -2.17 -12.08 -4.33
CA VAL A 89 -2.62 -12.88 -3.19
C VAL A 89 -1.85 -12.53 -1.93
N GLY A 90 -0.54 -12.31 -2.03
CA GLY A 90 0.31 -11.89 -0.91
C GLY A 90 -0.17 -10.59 -0.28
N PHE A 91 -0.45 -9.58 -1.12
CA PHE A 91 -0.99 -8.29 -0.68
C PHE A 91 -2.37 -8.43 -0.02
N ALA A 92 -3.27 -9.20 -0.66
CA ALA A 92 -4.60 -9.45 -0.09
C ALA A 92 -4.51 -10.09 1.30
N ARG A 93 -3.59 -11.06 1.49
CA ARG A 93 -3.35 -11.70 2.79
C ARG A 93 -2.80 -10.74 3.84
N VAL A 94 -1.97 -9.76 3.47
CA VAL A 94 -1.50 -8.74 4.42
C VAL A 94 -2.66 -7.90 4.94
N VAL A 95 -3.54 -7.44 4.04
CA VAL A 95 -4.73 -6.65 4.40
C VAL A 95 -5.68 -7.49 5.26
N GLU A 96 -5.98 -8.72 4.83
CA GLU A 96 -6.83 -9.66 5.55
C GLU A 96 -6.33 -9.90 6.98
N ARG A 97 -5.05 -10.24 7.16
CA ARG A 97 -4.48 -10.45 8.49
C ARG A 97 -4.56 -9.21 9.37
N THR A 98 -4.32 -8.04 8.79
CA THR A 98 -4.39 -6.77 9.53
C THR A 98 -5.83 -6.51 10.00
N ALA A 99 -6.81 -6.66 9.10
CA ALA A 99 -8.23 -6.49 9.42
C ALA A 99 -8.72 -7.53 10.43
N ALA A 100 -8.36 -8.81 10.27
CA ALA A 100 -8.73 -9.89 11.19
C ALA A 100 -8.12 -9.68 12.59
N SER A 101 -6.86 -9.25 12.66
CA SER A 101 -6.20 -8.94 13.94
C SER A 101 -6.91 -7.80 14.66
N ALA A 102 -7.23 -6.72 13.93
CA ALA A 102 -7.97 -5.58 14.44
C ALA A 102 -9.35 -5.98 14.98
N ALA A 103 -10.13 -6.75 14.21
CA ALA A 103 -11.45 -7.21 14.60
C ALA A 103 -11.41 -8.17 15.81
N GLY A 104 -10.36 -9.00 15.90
CA GLY A 104 -10.17 -9.94 17.01
C GLY A 104 -9.51 -9.36 18.26
N GLY A 105 -9.09 -8.08 18.24
CA GLY A 105 -8.35 -7.46 19.35
C GLY A 105 -6.95 -8.03 19.55
N PHE A 106 -6.36 -8.67 18.53
CA PHE A 106 -5.02 -9.24 18.58
C PHE A 106 -3.97 -8.26 18.07
N LYS A 107 -2.74 -8.37 18.59
CA LYS A 107 -1.60 -7.65 18.04
C LYS A 107 -1.14 -8.31 16.75
N SER A 108 -1.21 -7.57 15.63
CA SER A 108 -0.56 -7.94 14.37
C SER A 108 0.84 -7.31 14.26
N PRO A 109 1.78 -7.91 13.52
CA PRO A 109 2.97 -7.19 13.08
C PRO A 109 2.59 -5.92 12.31
N PRO A 110 3.38 -4.84 12.39
CA PRO A 110 3.11 -3.63 11.62
C PRO A 110 2.93 -3.94 10.13
N VAL A 111 1.94 -3.34 9.48
CA VAL A 111 1.65 -3.55 8.05
C VAL A 111 2.91 -3.34 7.19
N ARG A 112 3.72 -2.34 7.55
CA ARG A 112 5.00 -2.06 6.89
C ARG A 112 5.93 -3.26 6.86
N GLN A 113 6.09 -3.92 8.02
CA GLN A 113 6.94 -5.10 8.14
C GLN A 113 6.40 -6.23 7.26
N GLN A 114 5.10 -6.51 7.32
CA GLN A 114 4.48 -7.57 6.52
C GLN A 114 4.64 -7.33 5.00
N LEU A 115 4.53 -6.07 4.56
CA LEU A 115 4.72 -5.69 3.16
C LEU A 115 6.19 -5.83 2.74
N LEU A 116 7.14 -5.40 3.57
CA LEU A 116 8.57 -5.57 3.28
C LEU A 116 8.95 -7.06 3.16
N GLU A 117 8.47 -7.89 4.08
CA GLU A 117 8.68 -9.34 4.04
C GLU A 117 8.07 -9.96 2.79
N LEU A 118 6.85 -9.56 2.41
CA LEU A 118 6.21 -10.02 1.18
C LEU A 118 7.04 -9.68 -0.06
N LEU A 119 7.46 -8.42 -0.18
CA LEU A 119 8.19 -7.93 -1.35
C LEU A 119 9.58 -8.55 -1.46
N ALA A 120 10.27 -8.73 -0.34
CA ALA A 120 11.57 -9.42 -0.31
C ALA A 120 11.48 -10.89 -0.78
N ASN A 121 10.35 -11.55 -0.50
CA ASN A 121 10.10 -12.95 -0.86
C ASN A 121 9.48 -13.15 -2.25
N SER A 122 9.14 -12.08 -2.96
CA SER A 122 8.49 -12.11 -4.28
C SER A 122 9.46 -11.80 -5.42
N ARG A 123 10.77 -11.80 -5.14
CA ARG A 123 11.85 -11.56 -6.12
C ARG A 123 12.30 -12.82 -6.84
#